data_AF-A0AAV8VUW1-F1
#
_entry.id   AF-A0AAV8VUW1-F1
#
_cell.length_a   1.000
_cell.length_b   1.000
_cell.length_c   1.000
_cell.angle_alpha   90.00
_cell.angle_beta   90.00
_cell.angle_gamma   90.00
#
_symmetry.space_group_name_H-M   'P 1'
#
loop_
_entity.id
_entity.type
_entity.pdbx_description
1 polymer ?
#
loop_
_entity_poly.entity_id
_entity_poly.type
_entity_poly.pdbx_seq_one_letter_code
_entity_poly.pdbx_strand_id
1 'polypeptide(L)'
;MIKLCLTFAAALLVLSPQIYSQDNVPIVKNEVKDLLKKLQEVVNGYLVEANNTLNAAEAKVNEAAASVESKAEAAMKSTEDKFKEELDELKKKASDAGVNIDECLGKNEEDLVNMPNQLSNDMVHCVSDRIIEGISYAQDVLNKIQATVNEVANMEQEIKDCGGGLKSVKCLAKLAIKIEEDIVALPKQITDDVDKAVSLIEEIDTRIEDCASDKVDKLESDGGKLLLTISECVAKKLITG
;
A
#
# COMPACT_ATOMS: atom_id res chain seq x y z
N MET A 1 21.13 -11.38 6.60
CA MET A 1 22.10 -12.42 6.18
C MET A 1 22.91 -11.92 4.97
N ILE A 2 23.78 -10.92 5.17
CA ILE A 2 24.62 -10.34 4.10
C ILE A 2 26.05 -10.30 4.63
N LYS A 3 26.80 -11.39 4.47
CA LYS A 3 28.21 -11.46 4.88
C LYS A 3 29.12 -12.18 3.88
N LEU A 4 28.65 -12.34 2.63
CA LEU A 4 29.29 -13.23 1.66
C LEU A 4 29.42 -12.62 0.26
N CYS A 5 30.04 -11.43 0.11
CA CYS A 5 30.33 -10.91 -1.24
C CYS A 5 31.52 -9.92 -1.35
N LEU A 6 32.47 -9.89 -0.41
CA LEU A 6 33.57 -8.90 -0.41
C LEU A 6 34.96 -9.46 -0.75
N THR A 7 35.06 -10.68 -1.31
CA THR A 7 36.35 -11.33 -1.62
C THR A 7 36.57 -11.67 -3.10
N PHE A 8 35.92 -10.99 -4.04
CA PHE A 8 36.09 -11.25 -5.49
C PHE A 8 36.61 -10.08 -6.34
N ALA A 9 36.95 -8.93 -5.75
CA ALA A 9 37.36 -7.74 -6.52
C ALA A 9 38.86 -7.65 -6.83
N ALA A 10 39.71 -8.57 -6.39
CA ALA A 10 41.18 -8.38 -6.43
C ALA A 10 41.96 -9.21 -7.47
N ALA A 11 41.30 -10.03 -8.31
CA ALA A 11 42.01 -10.97 -9.20
C ALA A 11 42.04 -10.62 -10.71
N LEU A 12 41.35 -9.57 -11.17
CA LEU A 12 41.13 -9.34 -12.61
C LEU A 12 42.02 -8.27 -13.28
N LEU A 13 42.93 -7.61 -12.57
CA LEU A 13 43.75 -6.52 -13.15
C LEU A 13 45.13 -6.91 -13.68
N VAL A 14 45.39 -8.20 -13.94
CA VAL A 14 46.61 -8.65 -14.63
C VAL A 14 46.28 -9.48 -15.88
N LEU A 15 45.41 -8.95 -16.75
CA LEU A 15 45.32 -9.44 -18.12
C LEU A 15 46.23 -8.58 -19.00
N SER A 16 47.46 -9.08 -19.17
CA SER A 16 48.44 -8.58 -20.14
C SER A 16 47.83 -8.47 -21.55
N PRO A 17 48.09 -7.37 -22.31
CA PRO A 17 47.44 -7.08 -23.60
C PRO A 17 47.83 -8.00 -24.78
N GLN A 18 48.38 -9.20 -24.53
CA GLN A 18 48.97 -10.05 -25.58
C GLN A 18 48.07 -11.16 -26.14
N ILE A 19 46.78 -11.25 -25.80
CA ILE A 19 45.90 -12.34 -26.27
C ILE A 19 44.57 -11.83 -26.87
N TYR A 20 44.65 -10.85 -27.76
CA TYR A 20 43.52 -10.53 -28.64
C TYR A 20 43.79 -11.04 -30.06
N SER A 21 43.88 -12.37 -30.23
CA SER A 21 43.71 -12.97 -31.55
C SER A 21 42.22 -12.99 -31.92
N GLN A 22 41.93 -12.96 -33.22
CA GLN A 22 40.57 -13.00 -33.76
C GLN A 22 39.80 -14.29 -33.36
N ASP A 23 40.51 -15.32 -32.90
CA ASP A 23 39.96 -16.62 -32.50
C ASP A 23 39.27 -16.59 -31.12
N ASN A 24 39.48 -15.54 -30.32
CA ASN A 24 38.94 -15.45 -28.95
C ASN A 24 37.52 -14.88 -28.87
N VAL A 25 36.98 -14.34 -29.97
CA VAL A 25 35.63 -13.72 -30.00
C VAL A 25 34.53 -14.66 -29.48
N PRO A 26 34.47 -15.95 -29.86
CA PRO A 26 33.43 -16.86 -29.37
C PRO A 26 33.49 -17.10 -27.85
N ILE A 27 34.71 -17.12 -27.28
CA ILE A 27 34.93 -17.34 -25.84
C ILE A 27 34.37 -16.14 -25.06
N VAL A 28 34.80 -14.92 -25.42
CA VAL A 28 34.33 -13.68 -24.77
C VAL A 28 32.82 -13.55 -24.89
N LYS A 29 32.25 -13.89 -26.05
CA LYS A 29 30.79 -13.84 -26.25
C LYS A 29 30.03 -14.81 -25.33
N ASN A 30 30.57 -16.00 -25.07
CA ASN A 30 29.95 -16.94 -24.14
C ASN A 30 30.08 -16.47 -22.70
N GLU A 31 31.22 -15.90 -22.30
CA GLU A 31 31.40 -15.31 -20.97
C GLU A 31 30.39 -14.17 -20.71
N VAL A 32 30.18 -13.28 -21.68
CA VAL A 32 29.17 -12.20 -21.56
C VAL A 32 27.75 -12.78 -21.45
N LYS A 33 27.44 -13.87 -22.16
CA LYS A 33 26.14 -14.56 -22.03
C LYS A 33 25.96 -15.20 -20.66
N ASP A 34 27.01 -15.80 -20.10
CA ASP A 34 26.96 -16.39 -18.77
C ASP A 34 26.78 -15.31 -17.70
N LEU A 35 27.44 -14.16 -17.85
CA LEU A 35 27.21 -12.97 -17.02
C LEU A 35 25.76 -12.48 -17.14
N LEU A 36 25.23 -12.37 -18.36
CA LEU A 36 23.85 -11.94 -18.57
C LEU A 36 22.85 -12.92 -17.94
N LYS A 37 23.09 -14.22 -18.08
CA LYS A 37 22.26 -15.24 -17.43
C LYS A 37 22.28 -15.09 -15.90
N LYS A 38 23.45 -14.85 -15.32
CA LYS A 38 23.59 -14.58 -13.88
C LYS A 38 22.83 -13.32 -13.47
N LEU A 39 22.89 -12.25 -14.27
CA LEU A 39 22.11 -11.04 -14.04
C LEU A 39 20.60 -11.31 -14.07
N GLN A 40 20.13 -12.05 -15.07
CA GLN A 40 18.73 -12.47 -15.18
C GLN A 40 18.28 -13.28 -13.95
N GLU A 41 19.07 -14.26 -13.52
CA GLU A 41 18.80 -15.07 -12.32
C GLU A 41 18.70 -14.22 -11.05
N VAL A 42 19.64 -13.28 -10.87
CA VAL A 42 19.66 -12.35 -9.74
C VAL A 42 18.43 -11.44 -9.75
N VAL A 43 18.15 -10.75 -10.87
CA VAL A 43 17.00 -9.84 -10.98
C VAL A 43 15.68 -10.59 -10.78
N ASN A 44 15.53 -11.80 -11.33
CA ASN A 44 14.33 -12.62 -11.13
C ASN A 44 14.15 -13.05 -9.66
N GLY A 45 15.24 -13.37 -8.96
CA GLY A 45 15.20 -13.68 -7.53
C GLY A 45 14.67 -12.49 -6.72
N TYR A 46 15.19 -11.30 -6.98
CA TYR A 46 14.74 -10.06 -6.33
C TYR A 46 13.31 -9.66 -6.71
N LEU A 47 12.86 -9.96 -7.94
CA LEU A 47 11.47 -9.76 -8.34
C LEU A 47 10.51 -10.66 -7.55
N VAL A 48 10.86 -11.93 -7.33
CA VAL A 48 10.06 -12.84 -6.50
C VAL A 48 10.01 -12.35 -5.05
N GLU A 49 11.15 -11.93 -4.50
CA GLU A 49 11.21 -11.35 -3.14
C GLU A 49 10.37 -10.07 -3.03
N ALA A 50 10.49 -9.15 -3.99
CA ALA A 50 9.70 -7.94 -4.07
C ALA A 50 8.20 -8.22 -4.08
N ASN A 51 7.73 -9.15 -4.92
CA ASN A 51 6.32 -9.55 -4.96
C ASN A 51 5.86 -10.12 -3.61
N ASN A 52 6.64 -11.01 -2.98
CA ASN A 52 6.27 -11.58 -1.70
C ASN A 52 6.19 -10.51 -0.59
N THR A 53 7.15 -9.59 -0.56
CA THR A 53 7.19 -8.50 0.43
C THR A 53 6.03 -7.54 0.25
N LEU A 54 5.74 -7.11 -1.00
CA LEU A 54 4.64 -6.20 -1.29
C LEU A 54 3.28 -6.86 -1.02
N ASN A 55 3.09 -8.13 -1.39
CA ASN A 55 1.87 -8.89 -1.07
C ASN A 55 1.67 -9.04 0.44
N ALA A 56 2.74 -9.25 1.21
CA ALA A 56 2.66 -9.32 2.66
C ALA A 56 2.30 -7.95 3.27
N ALA A 57 2.81 -6.86 2.73
CA ALA A 57 2.44 -5.51 3.15
C ALA A 57 0.96 -5.21 2.83
N GLU A 58 0.49 -5.57 1.64
CA GLU A 58 -0.93 -5.45 1.25
C GLU A 58 -1.84 -6.27 2.18
N ALA A 59 -1.47 -7.51 2.50
CA ALA A 59 -2.23 -8.35 3.42
C ALA A 59 -2.37 -7.71 4.80
N LYS A 60 -1.28 -7.12 5.33
CA LYS A 60 -1.32 -6.41 6.62
C LYS A 60 -2.28 -5.22 6.60
N VAL A 61 -2.25 -4.40 5.54
CA VAL A 61 -3.17 -3.26 5.43
C VAL A 61 -4.63 -3.72 5.35
N ASN A 62 -4.92 -4.81 4.63
CA ASN A 62 -6.27 -5.37 4.59
C ASN A 62 -6.72 -5.91 5.95
N GLU A 63 -5.83 -6.58 6.70
CA GLU A 63 -6.11 -7.03 8.07
C GLU A 63 -6.34 -5.86 9.03
N ALA A 64 -5.51 -4.81 8.93
CA ALA A 64 -5.66 -3.58 9.70
C ALA A 64 -7.00 -2.88 9.40
N ALA A 65 -7.34 -2.72 8.12
CA ALA A 65 -8.62 -2.20 7.66
C ALA A 65 -9.81 -2.94 8.27
N ALA A 66 -9.85 -4.27 8.13
CA ALA A 66 -10.93 -5.08 8.69
C ALA A 66 -11.03 -4.95 10.22
N SER A 67 -9.88 -4.88 10.91
CA SER A 67 -9.85 -4.68 12.36
C SER A 67 -10.39 -3.31 12.77
N VAL A 68 -9.99 -2.25 12.06
CA VAL A 68 -10.41 -0.87 12.32
C VAL A 68 -11.89 -0.69 12.03
N GLU A 69 -12.36 -1.15 10.87
CA GLU A 69 -13.79 -1.10 10.50
C GLU A 69 -14.64 -1.81 11.54
N SER A 70 -14.27 -3.03 11.94
CA SER A 70 -15.02 -3.80 12.95
C SER A 70 -15.08 -3.08 14.31
N LYS A 71 -13.99 -2.48 14.76
CA LYS A 71 -13.95 -1.70 16.01
C LYS A 71 -14.84 -0.45 15.92
N ALA A 72 -14.78 0.26 14.80
CA ALA A 72 -15.56 1.46 14.59
C ALA A 72 -17.05 1.17 14.43
N GLU A 73 -17.44 0.10 13.74
CA GLU A 73 -18.83 -0.37 13.68
C GLU A 73 -19.36 -0.69 15.08
N ALA A 74 -18.57 -1.38 15.92
CA ALA A 74 -18.96 -1.67 17.29
C ALA A 74 -19.13 -0.40 18.13
N ALA A 75 -18.24 0.59 17.97
CA ALA A 75 -18.33 1.88 18.63
C ALA A 75 -19.56 2.69 18.16
N MET A 76 -19.81 2.73 16.85
CA MET A 76 -21.00 3.36 16.27
C MET A 76 -22.27 2.70 16.76
N LYS A 77 -22.29 1.36 16.83
CA LYS A 77 -23.43 0.60 17.32
C LYS A 77 -23.72 0.89 18.79
N SER A 78 -22.69 0.90 19.63
CA SER A 78 -22.84 1.27 21.04
C SER A 78 -23.37 2.70 21.21
N THR A 79 -22.95 3.62 20.35
CA THR A 79 -23.41 5.01 20.36
C THR A 79 -24.87 5.13 19.91
N GLU A 80 -25.25 4.42 18.83
CA GLU A 80 -26.63 4.31 18.36
C GLU A 80 -27.56 3.78 19.47
N ASP A 81 -27.15 2.72 20.17
CA ASP A 81 -27.97 2.10 21.22
C ASP A 81 -28.21 3.07 22.39
N LYS A 82 -27.19 3.87 22.77
CA LYS A 82 -27.35 4.94 23.78
C LYS A 82 -28.34 6.00 23.32
N PHE A 83 -28.23 6.47 22.08
CA PHE A 83 -29.16 7.46 21.53
C PHE A 83 -30.60 6.94 21.50
N LYS A 84 -30.80 5.66 21.18
CA LYS A 84 -32.12 5.03 21.23
C LYS A 84 -32.68 4.96 22.64
N GLU A 85 -31.88 4.54 23.61
CA GLU A 85 -32.29 4.47 25.01
C GLU A 85 -32.72 5.84 25.54
N GLU A 86 -31.90 6.87 25.32
CA GLU A 86 -32.21 8.24 25.74
C GLU A 86 -33.46 8.80 25.03
N LEU A 87 -33.63 8.51 23.73
CA LEU A 87 -34.81 8.91 22.98
C LEU A 87 -36.08 8.23 23.50
N ASP A 88 -36.02 6.92 23.79
CA ASP A 88 -37.14 6.16 24.33
C ASP A 88 -37.52 6.64 25.73
N GLU A 89 -36.55 7.02 26.56
CA GLU A 89 -36.82 7.67 27.84
C GLU A 89 -37.57 9.00 27.69
N LEU A 90 -37.17 9.85 26.71
CA LEU A 90 -37.85 11.11 26.43
C LEU A 90 -39.29 10.88 25.97
N LYS A 91 -39.51 9.91 25.08
CA LYS A 91 -40.85 9.52 24.61
C LYS A 91 -41.73 9.01 25.75
N LYS A 92 -41.17 8.16 26.61
CA LYS A 92 -41.88 7.64 27.78
C LYS A 92 -42.27 8.77 28.74
N LYS A 93 -41.34 9.66 29.09
CA LYS A 93 -41.62 10.82 29.97
C LYS A 93 -42.73 11.72 29.41
N ALA A 94 -42.72 11.98 28.10
CA ALA A 94 -43.77 12.74 27.43
C ALA A 94 -45.12 12.01 27.46
N SER A 95 -45.13 10.71 27.19
CA SER A 95 -46.34 9.88 27.21
C SER A 95 -46.96 9.79 28.61
N ASP A 96 -46.14 9.59 29.64
CA ASP A 96 -46.59 9.55 31.05
C ASP A 96 -47.19 10.90 31.49
N ALA A 97 -46.73 12.01 30.91
CA ALA A 97 -47.28 13.35 31.13
C ALA A 97 -48.48 13.70 30.23
N GLY A 98 -48.86 12.83 29.29
CA GLY A 98 -49.94 13.11 28.33
C GLY A 98 -49.61 14.21 27.32
N VAL A 99 -48.32 14.48 27.07
CA VAL A 99 -47.86 15.55 26.18
C VAL A 99 -47.49 14.98 24.81
N ASN A 100 -48.04 15.56 23.75
CA ASN A 100 -47.64 15.22 22.37
C ASN A 100 -46.29 15.89 22.02
N ILE A 101 -45.32 15.06 21.59
CA ILE A 101 -43.97 15.47 21.19
C ILE A 101 -43.64 15.18 19.72
N ASP A 102 -44.61 14.84 18.87
CA ASP A 102 -44.41 14.53 17.45
C ASP A 102 -43.65 15.65 16.72
N GLU A 103 -43.96 16.92 17.05
CA GLU A 103 -43.26 18.10 16.52
C GLU A 103 -41.79 18.19 16.95
N CYS A 104 -41.43 17.63 18.11
CA CYS A 104 -40.05 17.59 18.60
C CYS A 104 -39.25 16.46 17.95
N LEU A 105 -39.91 15.33 17.68
CA LEU A 105 -39.31 14.15 17.06
C LEU A 105 -39.05 14.39 15.57
N GLY A 106 -40.11 14.66 14.79
CA GLY A 106 -40.07 15.03 13.38
C GLY A 106 -38.86 14.49 12.59
N LYS A 107 -38.14 15.40 11.93
CA LYS A 107 -36.93 15.09 11.17
C LYS A 107 -35.72 14.72 12.07
N ASN A 108 -35.66 15.23 13.30
CA ASN A 108 -34.51 15.02 14.17
C ASN A 108 -34.37 13.53 14.56
N GLU A 109 -35.48 12.85 14.81
CA GLU A 109 -35.47 11.41 15.07
C GLU A 109 -35.02 10.62 13.85
N GLU A 110 -35.54 10.95 12.66
CA GLU A 110 -35.14 10.31 11.42
C GLU A 110 -33.64 10.49 11.15
N ASP A 111 -33.14 11.71 11.28
CA ASP A 111 -31.72 12.04 11.11
C ASP A 111 -30.86 11.26 12.14
N LEU A 112 -31.29 11.22 13.41
CA LEU A 112 -30.57 10.51 14.49
C LEU A 112 -30.50 8.99 14.24
N VAL A 113 -31.59 8.38 13.76
CA VAL A 113 -31.68 6.94 13.49
C VAL A 113 -30.90 6.55 12.23
N ASN A 114 -30.87 7.40 11.21
CA ASN A 114 -30.20 7.09 9.94
C ASN A 114 -28.71 7.42 9.92
N MET A 115 -28.24 8.31 10.81
CA MET A 115 -26.86 8.79 10.85
C MET A 115 -25.80 7.67 10.98
N PRO A 116 -25.95 6.64 11.85
CA PRO A 116 -24.96 5.57 11.95
C PRO A 116 -24.72 4.85 10.62
N ASN A 117 -25.79 4.54 9.87
CA ASN A 117 -25.68 3.86 8.58
C ASN A 117 -24.98 4.71 7.53
N GLN A 118 -25.26 6.02 7.49
CA GLN A 118 -24.59 6.94 6.58
C GLN A 118 -23.09 7.05 6.90
N LEU A 119 -22.73 7.22 8.17
CA LEU A 119 -21.34 7.35 8.59
C LEU A 119 -20.55 6.05 8.46
N SER A 120 -21.19 4.89 8.65
CA SER A 120 -20.62 3.58 8.38
C SER A 120 -20.30 3.40 6.90
N ASN A 121 -21.22 3.74 5.98
CA ASN A 121 -20.95 3.69 4.54
C ASN A 121 -19.80 4.64 4.13
N ASP A 122 -19.81 5.86 4.65
CA ASP A 122 -18.73 6.83 4.41
C ASP A 122 -17.36 6.31 4.91
N MET A 123 -17.34 5.64 6.06
CA MET A 123 -16.14 5.05 6.64
C MET A 123 -15.58 3.97 5.71
N VAL A 124 -16.41 3.01 5.28
CA VAL A 124 -16.00 1.93 4.38
C VAL A 124 -15.45 2.50 3.06
N HIS A 125 -16.08 3.55 2.52
CA HIS A 125 -15.54 4.22 1.34
C HIS A 125 -14.17 4.86 1.59
N CYS A 126 -14.00 5.59 2.70
CA CYS A 126 -12.73 6.20 3.08
C CYS A 126 -11.63 5.14 3.24
N VAL A 127 -11.90 4.05 3.95
CA VAL A 127 -10.95 2.94 4.15
C VAL A 127 -10.58 2.27 2.83
N SER A 128 -11.58 1.98 1.98
CA SER A 128 -11.36 1.40 0.65
C SER A 128 -10.46 2.27 -0.22
N ASP A 129 -10.68 3.58 -0.25
CA ASP A 129 -9.84 4.52 -1.01
C ASP A 129 -8.37 4.49 -0.52
N ARG A 130 -8.16 4.35 0.80
CA ARG A 130 -6.81 4.23 1.39
C ARG A 130 -6.13 2.91 1.05
N ILE A 131 -6.86 1.81 1.03
CA ILE A 131 -6.33 0.50 0.59
C ILE A 131 -5.90 0.58 -0.89
N ILE A 132 -6.75 1.16 -1.75
CA ILE A 132 -6.44 1.34 -3.18
C ILE A 132 -5.18 2.17 -3.38
N GLU A 133 -5.02 3.23 -2.58
CA GLU A 133 -3.81 4.06 -2.57
C GLU A 133 -2.57 3.23 -2.19
N GLY A 134 -2.64 2.42 -1.13
CA GLY A 134 -1.54 1.51 -0.75
C GLY A 134 -1.18 0.50 -1.83
N ILE A 135 -2.18 -0.14 -2.45
CA ILE A 135 -1.99 -1.08 -3.56
C ILE A 135 -1.30 -0.40 -4.75
N SER A 136 -1.63 0.87 -5.03
CA SER A 136 -1.00 1.61 -6.13
C SER A 136 0.51 1.78 -5.95
N TYR A 137 1.00 1.96 -4.71
CA TYR A 137 2.44 2.04 -4.43
C TYR A 137 3.17 0.74 -4.74
N ALA A 138 2.56 -0.41 -4.40
CA ALA A 138 3.09 -1.72 -4.75
C ALA A 138 3.15 -1.91 -6.26
N GLN A 139 2.06 -1.58 -6.97
CA GLN A 139 1.99 -1.71 -8.43
C GLN A 139 3.02 -0.83 -9.14
N ASP A 140 3.23 0.40 -8.70
CA ASP A 140 4.23 1.30 -9.25
C ASP A 140 5.65 0.74 -9.14
N VAL A 141 5.99 0.12 -8.01
CA VAL A 141 7.29 -0.54 -7.83
C VAL A 141 7.40 -1.77 -8.72
N LEU A 142 6.38 -2.62 -8.78
CA LEU A 142 6.40 -3.81 -9.65
C LEU A 142 6.56 -3.42 -11.13
N ASN A 143 5.92 -2.35 -11.58
CA ASN A 143 6.08 -1.81 -12.93
C ASN A 143 7.52 -1.34 -13.20
N LYS A 144 8.18 -0.68 -12.24
CA LYS A 144 9.59 -0.29 -12.35
C LYS A 144 10.51 -1.50 -12.44
N ILE A 145 10.31 -2.51 -11.58
CA ILE A 145 11.12 -3.74 -11.60
C ILE A 145 10.91 -4.47 -12.93
N GLN A 146 9.69 -4.53 -13.45
CA GLN A 146 9.41 -5.13 -14.76
C GLN A 146 10.10 -4.38 -15.90
N ALA A 147 10.21 -3.04 -15.83
CA ALA A 147 10.99 -2.27 -16.79
C ALA A 147 12.48 -2.67 -16.74
N THR A 148 13.06 -2.83 -15.55
CA THR A 148 14.43 -3.34 -15.36
C THR A 148 14.61 -4.74 -15.96
N VAL A 149 13.65 -5.66 -15.76
CA VAL A 149 13.68 -6.99 -16.38
C VAL A 149 13.73 -6.90 -17.91
N ASN A 150 12.93 -6.00 -18.49
CA ASN A 150 12.91 -5.79 -19.94
C ASN A 150 14.23 -5.20 -20.45
N GLU A 151 14.86 -4.29 -19.70
CA GLU A 151 16.19 -3.75 -20.03
C GLU A 151 17.26 -4.85 -20.03
N VAL A 152 17.25 -5.74 -19.03
CA VAL A 152 18.15 -6.90 -18.99
C VAL A 152 17.90 -7.84 -20.17
N ALA A 153 16.63 -8.10 -20.53
CA ALA A 153 16.31 -8.92 -21.69
C ALA A 153 16.84 -8.33 -23.01
N ASN A 154 16.85 -7.00 -23.14
CA ASN A 154 17.38 -6.32 -24.33
C ASN A 154 18.90 -6.45 -24.50
N MET A 155 19.65 -6.74 -23.42
CA MET A 155 21.09 -6.98 -23.51
C MET A 155 21.44 -8.20 -24.36
N GLU A 156 20.55 -9.18 -24.50
CA GLU A 156 20.76 -10.30 -25.43
C GLU A 156 20.87 -9.82 -26.89
N GLN A 157 20.11 -8.79 -27.24
CA GLN A 157 20.18 -8.17 -28.55
C GLN A 157 21.46 -7.35 -28.68
N GLU A 158 21.87 -6.62 -27.64
CA GLU A 158 23.16 -5.89 -27.63
C GLU A 158 24.36 -6.85 -27.86
N ILE A 159 24.35 -8.04 -27.26
CA ILE A 159 25.37 -9.09 -27.50
C ILE A 159 25.40 -9.51 -28.98
N LYS A 160 24.24 -9.59 -29.65
CA LYS A 160 24.15 -9.94 -31.08
C LYS A 160 24.67 -8.78 -31.94
N ASP A 161 24.30 -7.56 -31.59
CA ASP A 161 24.62 -6.35 -32.33
C ASP A 161 26.12 -6.00 -32.29
N CYS A 162 26.86 -6.49 -31.29
CA CYS A 162 28.33 -6.39 -31.26
C CYS A 162 29.03 -7.07 -32.46
N GLY A 163 28.36 -7.98 -33.20
CA GLY A 163 28.89 -8.57 -34.43
C GLY A 163 30.12 -9.48 -34.23
N GLY A 164 31.07 -9.45 -35.18
CA GLY A 164 32.29 -10.27 -35.18
C GLY A 164 33.58 -9.47 -35.41
N GLY A 165 34.73 -10.12 -35.18
CA GLY A 165 36.07 -9.54 -35.37
C GLY A 165 36.58 -8.71 -34.18
N LEU A 166 37.70 -8.01 -34.32
CA LEU A 166 38.33 -7.29 -33.19
C LEU A 166 37.45 -6.20 -32.57
N LYS A 167 36.57 -5.55 -33.35
CA LYS A 167 35.63 -4.54 -32.84
C LYS A 167 34.57 -5.15 -31.91
N SER A 168 34.17 -6.41 -32.16
CA SER A 168 33.18 -7.08 -31.30
C SER A 168 33.74 -7.35 -29.91
N VAL A 169 35.04 -7.64 -29.79
CA VAL A 169 35.68 -7.86 -28.48
C VAL A 169 35.58 -6.63 -27.58
N LYS A 170 35.87 -5.43 -28.11
CA LYS A 170 35.75 -4.18 -27.34
C LYS A 170 34.29 -3.87 -26.97
N CYS A 171 33.34 -4.19 -27.87
CA CYS A 171 31.92 -4.04 -27.61
C CYS A 171 31.46 -4.97 -26.47
N LEU A 172 31.79 -6.26 -26.58
CA LEU A 172 31.47 -7.28 -25.57
C LEU A 172 32.11 -6.97 -24.21
N ALA A 173 33.36 -6.51 -24.18
CA ALA A 173 34.03 -6.14 -22.93
C ALA A 173 33.31 -4.99 -22.19
N LYS A 174 32.84 -3.97 -22.91
CA LYS A 174 32.03 -2.89 -22.32
C LYS A 174 30.71 -3.40 -21.78
N LEU A 175 30.05 -4.31 -22.53
CA LEU A 175 28.79 -4.89 -22.11
C LEU A 175 28.97 -5.80 -20.88
N ALA A 176 30.06 -6.56 -20.80
CA ALA A 176 30.42 -7.35 -19.63
C ALA A 176 30.56 -6.47 -18.38
N ILE A 177 31.29 -5.34 -18.47
CA ILE A 177 31.43 -4.39 -17.37
C ILE A 177 30.06 -3.86 -16.92
N LYS A 178 29.21 -3.44 -17.87
CA LYS A 178 27.85 -2.98 -17.58
C LYS A 178 27.04 -4.07 -16.84
N ILE A 179 27.07 -5.31 -17.33
CA ILE A 179 26.37 -6.44 -16.70
C ILE A 179 26.90 -6.68 -15.28
N GLU A 180 28.22 -6.63 -15.06
CA GLU A 180 28.81 -6.79 -13.73
C GLU A 180 28.40 -5.67 -12.77
N GLU A 181 28.34 -4.42 -13.24
CA GLU A 181 27.82 -3.29 -12.48
C GLU A 181 26.33 -3.51 -12.13
N ASP A 182 25.52 -3.92 -13.11
CA ASP A 182 24.08 -4.16 -12.96
C ASP A 182 23.78 -5.34 -12.00
N ILE A 183 24.63 -6.37 -11.96
CA ILE A 183 24.52 -7.51 -11.00
C ILE A 183 24.55 -7.01 -9.56
N VAL A 184 25.23 -5.90 -9.28
CA VAL A 184 25.35 -5.33 -7.94
C VAL A 184 24.34 -4.21 -7.73
N ALA A 185 24.15 -3.34 -8.71
CA ALA A 185 23.34 -2.14 -8.59
C ALA A 185 21.83 -2.43 -8.57
N LEU A 186 21.34 -3.30 -9.48
CA LEU A 186 19.91 -3.55 -9.62
C LEU A 186 19.28 -4.21 -8.39
N PRO A 187 19.87 -5.25 -7.77
CA PRO A 187 19.38 -5.78 -6.50
C PRO A 187 19.14 -4.73 -5.43
N LYS A 188 20.12 -3.85 -5.24
CA LYS A 188 20.04 -2.78 -4.25
C LYS A 188 18.91 -1.82 -4.57
N GLN A 189 18.82 -1.39 -5.84
CA GLN A 189 17.76 -0.50 -6.28
C GLN A 189 16.37 -1.12 -6.06
N ILE A 190 16.19 -2.41 -6.40
CA ILE A 190 14.93 -3.13 -6.19
C ILE A 190 14.57 -3.15 -4.70
N THR A 191 15.52 -3.51 -3.83
CA THR A 191 15.29 -3.49 -2.38
C THR A 191 14.93 -2.10 -1.87
N ASP A 192 15.69 -1.06 -2.25
CA ASP A 192 15.44 0.32 -1.82
C ASP A 192 14.04 0.81 -2.27
N ASP A 193 13.62 0.47 -3.49
CA ASP A 193 12.28 0.81 -4.01
C ASP A 193 11.16 0.03 -3.29
N VAL A 194 11.37 -1.26 -3.01
CA VAL A 194 10.41 -2.09 -2.24
C VAL A 194 10.28 -1.59 -0.82
N ASP A 195 11.38 -1.33 -0.12
CA ASP A 195 11.37 -0.83 1.26
C ASP A 195 10.62 0.51 1.35
N LYS A 196 10.84 1.40 0.37
CA LYS A 196 10.11 2.66 0.29
C LYS A 196 8.61 2.45 0.10
N ALA A 197 8.19 1.54 -0.79
CA ALA A 197 6.78 1.24 -0.97
C ALA A 197 6.16 0.61 0.28
N VAL A 198 6.87 -0.30 0.96
CA VAL A 198 6.42 -0.88 2.23
C VAL A 198 6.21 0.23 3.27
N SER A 199 7.14 1.17 3.42
CA SER A 199 6.95 2.30 4.35
C SER A 199 5.73 3.15 4.01
N LEU A 200 5.50 3.44 2.72
CA LEU A 200 4.31 4.18 2.28
C LEU A 200 3.01 3.41 2.54
N ILE A 201 3.05 2.07 2.40
CA ILE A 201 1.92 1.18 2.71
C ILE A 201 1.68 1.14 4.22
N GLU A 202 2.72 1.10 5.06
CA GLU A 202 2.58 1.15 6.52
C GLU A 202 2.00 2.49 7.01
N GLU A 203 2.28 3.60 6.34
CA GLU A 203 1.65 4.90 6.62
C GLU A 203 0.13 4.92 6.32
N ILE A 204 -0.37 3.97 5.52
CA ILE A 204 -1.82 3.83 5.25
C ILE A 204 -2.58 3.40 6.50
N ASP A 205 -1.98 2.61 7.41
CA ASP A 205 -2.65 2.10 8.61
C ASP A 205 -3.20 3.25 9.48
N THR A 206 -2.38 4.27 9.74
CA THR A 206 -2.82 5.46 10.50
C THR A 206 -3.94 6.21 9.79
N ARG A 207 -3.91 6.29 8.45
CA ARG A 207 -4.95 6.99 7.67
C ARG A 207 -6.27 6.20 7.63
N ILE A 208 -6.20 4.87 7.70
CA ILE A 208 -7.35 3.99 7.88
C ILE A 208 -7.96 4.20 9.27
N GLU A 209 -7.13 4.29 10.31
CA GLU A 209 -7.58 4.61 11.66
C GLU A 209 -8.28 5.98 11.70
N ASP A 210 -7.69 7.01 11.09
CA ASP A 210 -8.28 8.35 10.99
C ASP A 210 -9.67 8.32 10.30
N CYS A 211 -9.78 7.59 9.17
CA CYS A 211 -11.05 7.42 8.46
C CYS A 211 -12.17 6.88 9.36
N ALA A 212 -11.83 6.00 10.31
CA ALA A 212 -12.79 5.37 11.19
C ALA A 212 -13.08 6.21 12.44
N SER A 213 -12.05 6.74 13.10
CA SER A 213 -12.21 7.60 14.28
C SER A 213 -13.01 8.86 13.96
N ASP A 214 -12.73 9.51 12.84
CA ASP A 214 -13.46 10.72 12.42
C ASP A 214 -14.96 10.48 12.29
N LYS A 215 -15.36 9.28 11.86
CA LYS A 215 -16.78 8.92 11.67
C LYS A 215 -17.45 8.55 12.98
N VAL A 216 -16.75 7.88 13.89
CA VAL A 216 -17.24 7.63 15.26
C VAL A 216 -17.42 8.95 16.00
N ASP A 217 -16.40 9.81 16.01
CA ASP A 217 -16.44 11.12 16.67
C ASP A 217 -17.55 12.00 16.10
N LYS A 218 -17.75 11.96 14.78
CA LYS A 218 -18.85 12.67 14.12
C LYS A 218 -20.21 12.15 14.55
N LEU A 219 -20.39 10.83 14.69
CA LEU A 219 -21.64 10.26 15.17
C LEU A 219 -21.95 10.72 16.60
N GLU A 220 -20.95 10.66 17.50
CA GLU A 220 -21.10 11.09 18.89
C GLU A 220 -21.46 12.59 18.96
N SER A 221 -20.71 13.44 18.25
CA SER A 221 -20.93 14.89 18.22
C SER A 221 -22.29 15.25 17.63
N ASP A 222 -22.58 14.81 16.40
CA ASP A 222 -23.76 15.29 15.67
C ASP A 222 -25.04 14.61 16.16
N GLY A 223 -24.98 13.33 16.52
CA GLY A 223 -26.09 12.63 17.18
C GLY A 223 -26.39 13.21 18.56
N GLY A 224 -25.37 13.56 19.35
CA GLY A 224 -25.53 14.24 20.63
C GLY A 224 -26.24 15.60 20.51
N LYS A 225 -25.93 16.39 19.47
CA LYS A 225 -26.62 17.66 19.19
C LYS A 225 -28.10 17.46 18.80
N LEU A 226 -28.41 16.45 17.99
CA LEU A 226 -29.79 16.12 17.62
C LEU A 226 -30.59 15.71 18.86
N LEU A 227 -30.02 14.84 19.69
CA LEU A 227 -30.67 14.36 20.89
C LEU A 227 -30.91 15.49 21.91
N LEU A 228 -29.93 16.39 22.07
CA LEU A 228 -30.10 17.60 22.88
C LEU A 228 -31.25 18.48 22.36
N THR A 229 -31.31 18.70 21.04
CA THR A 229 -32.38 19.48 20.41
C THR A 229 -33.77 18.87 20.67
N ILE A 230 -33.89 17.55 20.56
CA ILE A 230 -35.13 16.82 20.89
C ILE A 230 -35.45 17.01 22.38
N SER A 231 -34.48 16.77 23.26
CA SER A 231 -34.64 16.87 24.72
C SER A 231 -35.12 18.25 25.16
N GLU A 232 -34.51 19.33 24.65
CA GLU A 232 -34.91 20.71 24.95
C GLU A 232 -36.35 21.01 24.48
N CYS A 233 -36.73 20.53 23.29
CA CYS A 233 -38.09 20.67 22.78
C CYS A 233 -39.11 19.93 23.66
N VAL A 234 -38.83 18.68 24.03
CA VAL A 234 -39.68 17.87 24.92
C VAL A 234 -39.82 18.54 26.28
N ALA A 235 -38.71 18.99 26.89
CA ALA A 235 -38.71 19.69 28.16
C ALA A 235 -39.59 20.95 28.13
N LYS A 236 -39.51 21.74 27.05
CA LYS A 236 -40.37 22.91 26.87
C LYS A 236 -41.85 22.53 26.81
N LYS A 237 -42.20 21.48 26.04
CA LYS A 237 -43.59 21.00 25.94
C LYS A 237 -44.12 20.52 27.29
N LEU A 238 -43.31 19.84 28.10
CA LEU A 238 -43.68 19.37 29.44
C LEU A 238 -43.97 20.52 30.43
N ILE A 239 -43.33 21.68 30.27
CA ILE A 239 -43.56 22.84 31.16
C ILE A 239 -44.83 23.60 30.75
N THR A 240 -45.14 23.64 29.45
CA THR A 240 -46.26 24.42 28.91
C THR A 240 -47.55 23.64 28.70
N GLY A 241 -47.46 22.31 28.73
CA GLY A 241 -48.55 21.37 28.42
C GLY A 241 -49.43 21.04 29.60
#